data_AF-A0A661FS05-F1
#
_entry.id   AF-A0A661FS05-F1
#
_cell.length_a   1.000
_cell.length_b   1.000
_cell.length_c   1.000
_cell.angle_alpha   90.00
_cell.angle_beta   90.00
_cell.angle_gamma   90.00
#
_symmetry.space_group_name_H-M   'P 1'
#
loop_
_entity.id
_entity.type
_entity.pdbx_description
1 polymer ?
#
loop_
_entity_poly.entity_id
_entity_poly.type
_entity_poly.pdbx_seq_one_letter_code
_entity_poly.pdbx_strand_id
1 'polypeptide(L)'
;MARLVKILLFLVAGVVGFGILASVALFIFFDPNDFRQEISDGVKEATGRDLVIEGDLSLSIFPWLAIEVGRTELGNADGFSDKPFLSFESARLSVRMLPLILQQETTVGTATLDGLIVNLEVATDGSTNWDDFTDMESTADAGEVETYGEPTEVDIASISVSDANVSYADAQTGSTYSMTNLSFGTGEIASDEPIDLDAEFDFSVAPGGIGGHLEIRSTITMTEDATQISVEGLNVSGTLRGITEESTEFNFDSRALQINTTEQRVSLGEMDISVLGMSMSADIEPFSYAGAVQPKAELRVAEFSLK
;
A
#
# COMPACT_ATOMS: atom_id res chain seq x y z
N MET A 1 -52.55 -7.10 -13.44
CA MET A 1 -51.71 -7.65 -12.35
C MET A 1 -51.02 -8.96 -12.77
N ALA A 2 -51.68 -10.12 -12.87
CA ALA A 2 -51.00 -11.41 -13.10
C ALA A 2 -50.21 -11.57 -14.42
N ARG A 3 -50.62 -10.91 -15.51
CA ARG A 3 -49.87 -10.93 -16.79
C ARG A 3 -48.60 -10.10 -16.75
N LEU A 4 -48.64 -8.93 -16.11
CA LEU A 4 -47.47 -8.05 -15.95
C LEU A 4 -46.43 -8.69 -15.03
N VAL A 5 -46.86 -9.33 -13.94
CA VAL A 5 -45.98 -10.07 -13.03
C VAL A 5 -45.29 -11.23 -13.75
N LYS A 6 -46.00 -11.98 -14.62
CA LYS A 6 -45.40 -13.04 -15.42
C LYS A 6 -44.37 -12.50 -16.42
N ILE A 7 -44.67 -11.40 -17.10
CA ILE A 7 -43.75 -10.78 -18.07
C ILE A 7 -42.49 -10.27 -17.36
N LEU A 8 -42.64 -9.63 -16.20
CA LEU A 8 -41.50 -9.21 -15.36
C LEU A 8 -40.66 -10.41 -14.90
N LEU A 9 -41.29 -11.50 -14.45
CA LEU A 9 -40.59 -12.73 -14.06
C LEU A 9 -39.81 -13.35 -15.22
N PHE A 10 -40.39 -13.39 -16.42
CA PHE A 10 -39.69 -13.90 -17.61
C PHE A 10 -38.56 -12.98 -18.05
N LEU A 11 -38.71 -11.67 -17.93
CA LEU A 11 -37.64 -10.70 -18.19
C LEU A 11 -36.48 -10.88 -17.20
N VAL A 12 -36.77 -10.93 -15.90
CA VAL A 12 -35.76 -11.15 -14.85
C VAL A 12 -35.08 -12.50 -15.04
N ALA A 13 -35.83 -13.58 -15.30
CA ALA A 13 -35.26 -14.89 -15.56
C ALA A 13 -34.41 -14.92 -16.85
N GLY A 14 -34.80 -14.17 -17.89
CA GLY A 14 -34.03 -14.03 -19.12
C GLY A 14 -32.71 -13.30 -18.91
N VAL A 15 -32.71 -12.21 -18.14
CA VAL A 15 -31.50 -11.45 -17.79
C VAL A 15 -30.57 -12.30 -16.93
N VAL A 16 -31.10 -12.98 -15.90
CA VAL A 16 -30.32 -13.89 -15.04
C VAL A 16 -29.75 -15.06 -15.86
N GLY A 17 -30.57 -15.67 -16.72
CA GLY A 17 -30.13 -16.78 -17.57
C GLY A 17 -29.05 -16.38 -18.58
N PHE A 18 -29.16 -15.19 -19.17
CA PHE A 18 -28.12 -14.63 -20.03
C PHE A 18 -26.83 -14.36 -19.27
N GLY A 19 -26.91 -13.80 -18.06
CA GLY A 19 -25.76 -13.60 -17.18
C GLY A 19 -25.03 -14.91 -16.87
N ILE A 20 -25.77 -15.96 -16.51
CA ILE A 20 -25.20 -17.30 -16.26
C ILE A 20 -24.50 -17.85 -17.52
N LEU A 21 -25.14 -17.74 -18.69
CA LEU A 21 -24.56 -18.23 -19.95
C LEU A 21 -23.29 -17.45 -20.34
N ALA A 22 -23.29 -16.12 -20.16
CA ALA A 22 -22.12 -15.28 -20.41
C ALA A 22 -20.98 -15.62 -19.44
N SER A 23 -21.29 -15.81 -18.15
CA SER A 23 -20.31 -16.26 -17.15
C SER A 23 -19.69 -17.61 -17.51
N VAL A 24 -20.53 -18.59 -17.87
CA VAL A 24 -20.06 -19.92 -18.29
C VAL A 24 -19.22 -19.84 -19.56
N ALA A 25 -19.60 -19.02 -20.54
CA ALA A 25 -18.81 -18.82 -21.76
C ALA A 25 -17.44 -18.21 -21.44
N LEU A 26 -17.39 -17.18 -20.59
CA LEU A 26 -16.13 -16.53 -20.21
C LEU A 26 -15.20 -17.51 -19.48
N PHE A 27 -15.70 -18.32 -18.55
CA PHE A 27 -14.93 -19.39 -17.90
C PHE A 27 -14.43 -20.49 -18.86
N ILE A 28 -15.13 -20.74 -19.97
CA ILE A 28 -14.71 -21.75 -20.95
C ILE A 28 -13.67 -21.20 -21.93
N PHE A 29 -13.76 -19.92 -22.30
CA PHE A 29 -12.90 -19.30 -23.31
C PHE A 29 -11.71 -18.53 -22.75
N PHE A 30 -11.66 -18.28 -21.43
CA PHE A 30 -10.61 -17.52 -20.77
C PHE A 30 -10.08 -18.30 -19.55
N ASP A 31 -8.91 -18.92 -19.69
CA ASP A 31 -8.16 -19.48 -18.56
C ASP A 31 -7.04 -18.50 -18.16
N PRO A 32 -7.13 -17.83 -17.00
CA PRO A 32 -6.09 -16.93 -16.52
C PRO A 32 -4.71 -17.60 -16.44
N ASN A 33 -4.65 -18.93 -16.28
CA ASN A 33 -3.41 -19.67 -16.12
C ASN A 33 -2.58 -19.76 -17.40
N ASP A 34 -3.20 -19.58 -18.57
CA ASP A 34 -2.51 -19.55 -19.87
C ASP A 34 -1.54 -18.36 -19.96
N PHE A 35 -1.79 -17.29 -19.18
CA PHE A 35 -0.97 -16.07 -19.17
C PHE A 35 0.22 -16.13 -18.21
N ARG A 36 0.36 -17.18 -17.38
CA ARG A 36 1.47 -17.28 -16.41
C ARG A 36 2.84 -17.11 -17.05
N GLN A 37 3.06 -17.81 -18.16
CA GLN A 37 4.33 -17.76 -18.87
C GLN A 37 4.58 -16.37 -19.46
N GLU A 38 3.56 -15.77 -20.07
CA GLU A 38 3.67 -14.43 -20.67
C GLU A 38 3.97 -13.35 -19.61
N ILE A 39 3.32 -13.41 -18.45
CA ILE A 39 3.60 -12.52 -17.31
C ILE A 39 5.03 -12.72 -16.82
N SER A 40 5.47 -13.97 -16.66
CA SER A 40 6.82 -14.29 -16.18
C SER A 40 7.90 -13.84 -17.17
N ASP A 41 7.67 -14.04 -18.47
CA ASP A 41 8.57 -13.61 -19.54
C ASP A 41 8.63 -12.08 -19.62
N GLY A 42 7.49 -11.39 -19.49
CA GLY A 42 7.42 -9.92 -19.46
C GLY A 42 8.13 -9.33 -18.26
N VAL A 43 7.98 -9.92 -17.07
CA VAL A 43 8.73 -9.49 -15.87
C VAL A 43 10.22 -9.76 -16.04
N LYS A 44 10.61 -10.89 -16.65
CA LYS A 44 12.00 -11.18 -16.95
C LYS A 44 12.62 -10.23 -17.97
N GLU A 45 11.86 -9.83 -19.00
CA GLU A 45 12.29 -8.84 -19.97
C GLU A 45 12.46 -7.46 -19.34
N ALA A 46 11.53 -7.07 -18.47
CA ALA A 46 11.56 -5.76 -17.80
C ALA A 46 12.64 -5.68 -16.71
N THR A 47 12.77 -6.71 -15.88
CA THR A 47 13.59 -6.69 -14.64
C THR A 47 14.87 -7.51 -14.73
N GLY A 48 15.00 -8.38 -15.73
CA GLY A 48 16.08 -9.36 -15.79
C GLY A 48 15.94 -10.55 -14.81
N ARG A 49 14.88 -10.57 -13.98
CA ARG A 49 14.69 -11.56 -12.91
C ARG A 49 13.63 -12.59 -13.26
N ASP A 50 13.79 -13.79 -12.71
CA ASP A 50 12.78 -14.84 -12.85
C ASP A 50 11.62 -14.60 -11.87
N LEU A 51 10.41 -14.50 -12.42
CA LEU A 51 9.15 -14.55 -11.66
C LEU A 51 8.61 -15.97 -11.70
N VAL A 52 8.25 -16.52 -10.54
CA VAL A 52 7.63 -17.84 -10.41
C VAL A 52 6.25 -17.67 -9.78
N ILE A 53 5.21 -18.02 -10.52
CA ILE A 53 3.83 -18.05 -10.03
C ILE A 53 3.46 -19.51 -9.70
N GLU A 54 3.61 -19.90 -8.44
CA GLU A 54 3.33 -21.25 -7.95
C GLU A 54 1.84 -21.50 -7.77
N GLY A 55 1.11 -20.47 -7.34
CA GLY A 55 -0.34 -20.50 -7.17
C GLY A 55 -1.11 -20.49 -8.49
N ASP A 56 -2.42 -20.72 -8.40
CA ASP A 56 -3.31 -20.56 -9.55
C ASP A 56 -3.69 -19.09 -9.75
N LEU A 57 -3.86 -18.69 -11.00
CA LEU A 57 -4.55 -17.44 -11.34
C LEU A 57 -6.04 -17.76 -11.43
N SER A 58 -6.86 -17.01 -10.70
CA SER A 58 -8.30 -17.17 -10.72
C SER A 58 -9.00 -15.88 -11.09
N LEU A 59 -10.09 -16.02 -11.85
CA LEU A 59 -10.95 -14.91 -12.24
C LEU A 59 -12.32 -15.10 -11.58
N SER A 60 -12.73 -14.12 -10.78
CA SER A 60 -14.09 -13.99 -10.26
C SER A 60 -14.86 -12.99 -11.11
N ILE A 61 -16.13 -13.25 -11.43
CA ILE A 61 -16.91 -12.46 -12.39
C ILE A 61 -18.30 -12.02 -11.90
N PHE A 62 -18.68 -12.29 -10.65
CA PHE A 62 -19.91 -11.75 -10.05
C PHE A 62 -19.87 -11.85 -8.51
N PRO A 63 -20.30 -10.81 -7.76
CA PRO A 63 -20.77 -9.50 -8.22
C PRO A 63 -19.65 -8.53 -8.63
N TRP A 64 -18.39 -8.90 -8.44
CA TRP A 64 -17.18 -8.14 -8.80
C TRP A 64 -16.37 -8.91 -9.84
N LEU A 65 -15.74 -8.18 -10.77
CA LEU A 65 -14.70 -8.73 -11.62
C LEU A 65 -13.40 -8.67 -10.81
N ALA A 66 -12.78 -9.80 -10.49
CA ALA A 66 -11.54 -9.83 -9.72
C ALA A 66 -10.55 -10.83 -10.29
N ILE A 67 -9.29 -10.42 -10.36
CA ILE A 67 -8.17 -11.30 -10.65
C ILE A 67 -7.46 -11.55 -9.33
N GLU A 68 -7.22 -12.82 -9.03
CA GLU A 68 -6.47 -13.25 -7.87
C GLU A 68 -5.31 -14.12 -8.33
N VAL A 69 -4.13 -13.81 -7.83
CA VAL A 69 -2.88 -14.53 -8.06
C VAL A 69 -2.46 -15.13 -6.74
N GLY A 70 -2.28 -16.44 -6.70
CA GLY A 70 -1.74 -17.10 -5.51
C GLY A 70 -0.24 -16.86 -5.35
N ARG A 71 0.40 -17.76 -4.59
CA ARG A 71 1.80 -17.62 -4.21
C ARG A 71 2.71 -17.32 -5.40
N THR A 72 3.45 -16.24 -5.27
CA THR A 72 4.34 -15.73 -6.33
C THR A 72 5.64 -15.27 -5.71
N GLU A 73 6.74 -15.56 -6.38
CA GLU A 73 8.10 -15.21 -5.95
C GLU A 73 8.84 -14.54 -7.10
N LEU A 74 9.55 -13.44 -6.80
CA LEU A 74 10.47 -12.77 -7.69
C LEU A 74 11.90 -13.01 -7.20
N GLY A 75 12.73 -13.57 -8.07
CA GLY A 75 14.13 -13.84 -7.80
C GLY A 75 14.91 -12.60 -7.36
N ASN A 76 16.02 -12.82 -6.69
CA ASN A 76 16.95 -11.75 -6.33
C ASN A 76 17.77 -11.30 -7.54
N ALA A 77 18.40 -10.14 -7.43
CA ALA A 77 19.41 -9.72 -8.39
C ALA A 77 20.64 -10.65 -8.33
N ASP A 78 21.31 -10.82 -9.48
CA ASP A 78 22.56 -11.57 -9.54
C ASP A 78 23.60 -11.00 -8.58
N GLY A 79 24.25 -11.88 -7.80
CA GLY A 79 25.28 -11.48 -6.84
C GLY A 79 24.78 -11.22 -5.41
N PHE A 80 23.46 -11.31 -5.17
CA PHE A 80 22.85 -11.23 -3.84
C PHE A 80 22.46 -12.62 -3.30
N SER A 81 21.80 -12.66 -2.14
CA SER A 81 21.45 -13.91 -1.48
C SER A 81 20.43 -14.74 -2.29
N ASP A 82 20.39 -16.05 -2.02
CA ASP A 82 19.44 -16.98 -2.64
C ASP A 82 17.98 -16.75 -2.20
N LYS A 83 17.71 -15.79 -1.31
CA LYS A 83 16.35 -15.44 -0.91
C LYS A 83 15.66 -14.68 -2.06
N PRO A 84 14.37 -14.92 -2.32
CA PRO A 84 13.60 -14.08 -3.24
C PRO A 84 13.69 -12.61 -2.82
N PHE A 85 13.79 -11.71 -3.80
CA PHE A 85 13.71 -10.27 -3.52
C PHE A 85 12.33 -9.91 -2.96
N LEU A 86 11.29 -10.48 -3.57
CA LEU A 86 9.91 -10.25 -3.21
C LEU A 86 9.12 -11.56 -3.32
N SER A 87 8.24 -11.82 -2.37
CA SER A 87 7.24 -12.90 -2.48
C SER A 87 5.93 -12.49 -1.82
N PHE A 88 4.82 -13.10 -2.21
CA PHE A 88 3.55 -12.95 -1.52
C PHE A 88 2.74 -14.25 -1.62
N GLU A 89 1.83 -14.48 -0.69
CA GLU A 89 0.96 -15.68 -0.66
C GLU A 89 -0.27 -15.50 -1.54
N SER A 90 -0.86 -14.30 -1.55
CA SER A 90 -1.91 -13.95 -2.51
C SER A 90 -1.97 -12.46 -2.79
N ALA A 91 -2.34 -12.11 -4.02
CA ALA A 91 -2.66 -10.76 -4.43
C ALA A 91 -3.99 -10.78 -5.18
N ARG A 92 -4.87 -9.82 -4.90
CA ARG A 92 -6.18 -9.73 -5.53
C ARG A 92 -6.48 -8.30 -5.90
N LEU A 93 -6.87 -8.11 -7.15
CA LEU A 93 -7.36 -6.84 -7.67
C LEU A 93 -8.78 -7.03 -8.16
N SER A 94 -9.69 -6.17 -7.72
CA SER A 94 -11.10 -6.22 -8.14
C SER A 94 -11.56 -4.90 -8.74
N VAL A 95 -12.56 -4.97 -9.62
CA VAL A 95 -13.18 -3.84 -10.33
C VAL A 95 -14.70 -3.98 -10.24
N ARG A 96 -15.41 -2.88 -9.98
CA ARG A 96 -16.86 -2.88 -9.85
C ARG A 96 -17.53 -3.09 -11.22
N MET A 97 -18.32 -4.16 -11.38
CA MET A 97 -18.98 -4.47 -12.67
C MET A 97 -20.22 -3.62 -12.97
N LEU A 98 -20.95 -3.18 -11.94
CA LEU A 98 -22.20 -2.43 -12.15
C LEU A 98 -21.98 -1.06 -12.80
N PRO A 99 -20.99 -0.24 -12.39
CA PRO A 99 -20.64 1.00 -13.09
C PRO A 99 -20.13 0.75 -14.52
N LEU A 100 -19.32 -0.29 -14.74
CA LEU A 100 -18.82 -0.65 -16.08
C LEU A 100 -19.95 -0.92 -17.08
N ILE A 101 -21.03 -1.59 -16.65
CA ILE A 101 -22.16 -1.97 -17.51
C ILE A 101 -23.21 -0.85 -17.64
N LEU A 102 -23.43 -0.06 -16.59
CA LEU A 102 -24.51 0.93 -16.54
C LEU A 102 -24.07 2.38 -16.82
N GLN A 103 -22.82 2.73 -16.51
CA GLN A 103 -22.28 4.10 -16.51
C GLN A 103 -20.99 4.25 -17.32
N GLN A 104 -20.35 3.15 -17.76
CA GLN A 104 -19.04 3.13 -18.45
C GLN A 104 -17.88 3.72 -17.63
N GLU A 105 -18.04 3.85 -16.32
CA GLU A 105 -17.00 4.30 -15.40
C GLU A 105 -16.23 3.10 -14.84
N THR A 106 -14.89 3.20 -14.81
CA THR A 106 -14.01 2.19 -14.23
C THR A 106 -13.73 2.54 -12.78
N THR A 107 -14.57 2.06 -11.86
CA THR A 107 -14.28 2.10 -10.42
C THR A 107 -13.44 0.89 -10.04
N VAL A 108 -12.18 1.10 -9.65
CA VAL A 108 -11.37 0.06 -9.02
C VAL A 108 -12.01 -0.29 -7.69
N GLY A 109 -12.26 -1.58 -7.48
CA GLY A 109 -12.81 -2.08 -6.23
C GLY A 109 -11.72 -2.11 -5.17
N THR A 110 -11.43 -3.29 -4.67
CA THR A 110 -10.43 -3.52 -3.63
C THR A 110 -9.16 -4.10 -4.23
N ALA A 111 -8.01 -3.62 -3.75
CA ALA A 111 -6.70 -4.24 -3.91
C ALA A 111 -6.27 -4.87 -2.57
N THR A 112 -6.01 -6.17 -2.54
CA THR A 112 -5.49 -6.85 -1.35
C THR A 112 -4.19 -7.57 -1.63
N LEU A 113 -3.28 -7.57 -0.66
CA LEU A 113 -2.01 -8.29 -0.71
C LEU A 113 -1.77 -8.98 0.63
N ASP A 114 -1.53 -10.28 0.60
CA ASP A 114 -1.37 -11.11 1.79
C ASP A 114 0.00 -11.79 1.81
N GLY A 115 0.63 -11.77 2.99
CA GLY A 115 1.90 -12.46 3.23
C GLY A 115 3.06 -11.91 2.42
N LEU A 116 3.07 -10.61 2.13
CA LEU A 116 4.17 -9.97 1.40
C LEU A 116 5.49 -10.13 2.18
N ILE A 117 6.54 -10.56 1.51
CA ILE A 117 7.91 -10.57 2.04
C ILE A 117 8.78 -9.79 1.06
N VAL A 118 9.51 -8.80 1.57
CA VAL A 118 10.50 -8.03 0.79
C VAL A 118 11.85 -8.14 1.48
N ASN A 119 12.87 -8.51 0.71
CA ASN A 119 14.26 -8.62 1.17
C ASN A 119 15.12 -7.60 0.43
N LEU A 120 15.49 -6.53 1.15
CA LEU A 120 16.37 -5.48 0.68
C LEU A 120 17.78 -5.74 1.22
N GLU A 121 18.77 -5.77 0.33
CA GLU A 121 20.17 -6.02 0.66
C GLU A 121 21.07 -4.96 0.03
N VAL A 122 21.97 -4.39 0.84
CA VAL A 122 23.09 -3.56 0.40
C VAL A 122 24.37 -4.35 0.55
N ALA A 123 25.11 -4.55 -0.54
CA ALA A 123 26.36 -5.27 -0.56
C ALA A 123 27.51 -4.42 0.01
N THR A 124 28.65 -5.05 0.27
CA THR A 124 29.83 -4.36 0.85
C THR A 124 30.41 -3.28 -0.06
N ASP A 125 30.20 -3.38 -1.37
CA ASP A 125 30.62 -2.37 -2.35
C ASP A 125 29.61 -1.22 -2.51
N GLY A 126 28.48 -1.29 -1.80
CA GLY A 126 27.41 -0.30 -1.82
C GLY A 126 26.36 -0.54 -2.90
N SER A 127 26.49 -1.57 -3.73
CA SER A 127 25.42 -1.96 -4.64
C SER A 127 24.20 -2.47 -3.87
N THR A 128 23.01 -2.27 -4.43
CA THR A 128 21.76 -2.72 -3.84
C THR A 128 21.08 -3.76 -4.72
N ASN A 129 20.32 -4.66 -4.10
CA ASN A 129 19.55 -5.65 -4.84
C ASN A 129 18.27 -5.09 -5.45
N TRP A 130 18.16 -3.77 -5.64
CA TRP A 130 17.08 -3.10 -6.36
C TRP A 130 17.60 -2.00 -7.33
N ASP A 131 18.91 -1.92 -7.56
CA ASP A 131 19.51 -0.92 -8.45
C ASP A 131 18.95 -1.03 -9.89
N ASP A 132 18.67 -2.25 -10.34
CA ASP A 132 18.07 -2.57 -11.64
C ASP A 132 16.66 -1.97 -11.84
N PHE A 133 15.92 -1.69 -10.77
CA PHE A 133 14.63 -0.98 -10.86
C PHE A 133 14.81 0.54 -11.02
N THR A 134 15.90 1.10 -10.52
CA THR A 134 16.18 2.55 -10.64
C THR A 134 16.72 2.94 -12.02
N ASP A 135 17.38 2.02 -12.73
CA ASP A 135 17.89 2.27 -14.08
C ASP A 135 16.80 2.25 -15.16
N MET A 136 15.60 1.73 -14.86
CA MET A 136 14.47 1.67 -15.81
C MET A 136 13.91 3.04 -16.20
N GLU A 137 14.08 4.08 -15.36
CA GLU A 137 13.69 5.44 -15.71
C GLU A 137 14.48 6.01 -16.91
N SER A 138 15.64 5.44 -17.26
CA SER A 138 16.46 5.90 -18.39
C SER A 138 16.11 5.25 -19.74
N THR A 139 15.29 4.19 -19.77
CA THR A 139 14.97 3.43 -20.99
C THR A 139 13.51 3.45 -21.41
N ALA A 140 12.65 4.20 -20.70
CA ALA A 140 11.30 4.49 -21.17
C ALA A 140 11.33 5.51 -22.32
N ASP A 141 11.83 5.11 -23.49
CA ASP A 141 11.37 5.70 -24.74
C ASP A 141 9.89 5.32 -24.83
N ALA A 142 9.03 6.28 -24.50
CA ALA A 142 7.58 6.13 -24.52
C ALA A 142 7.12 5.85 -25.95
N GLY A 143 7.19 4.58 -26.36
CA GLY A 143 6.36 4.07 -27.44
C GLY A 143 4.92 4.42 -27.08
N GLU A 144 4.23 5.10 -28.00
CA GLU A 144 2.83 5.49 -27.85
C GLU A 144 2.01 4.29 -27.39
N VAL A 145 1.74 4.23 -26.09
CA VAL A 145 0.67 3.40 -25.56
C VAL A 145 -0.59 4.10 -26.04
N GLU A 146 -1.28 3.52 -27.02
CA GLU A 146 -2.60 3.99 -27.42
C GLU A 146 -3.52 3.88 -26.20
N THR A 147 -3.70 4.99 -25.49
CA THR A 147 -4.63 5.10 -24.38
C THR A 147 -6.05 4.97 -24.92
N TYR A 148 -6.59 3.76 -24.87
CA TYR A 148 -8.01 3.52 -25.12
C TYR A 148 -8.82 4.00 -23.89
N GLY A 149 -9.27 5.25 -23.92
CA GLY A 149 -10.19 5.82 -22.93
C GLY A 149 -9.68 7.14 -22.35
N GLU A 150 -10.58 8.09 -22.11
CA GLU A 150 -10.26 9.27 -21.29
C GLU A 150 -9.82 8.83 -19.89
N PRO A 151 -8.90 9.55 -19.22
CA PRO A 151 -8.50 9.25 -17.85
C PRO A 151 -9.76 9.30 -16.99
N THR A 152 -10.30 8.13 -16.67
CA THR A 152 -11.46 8.02 -15.79
C THR A 152 -10.96 8.28 -14.38
N GLU A 153 -11.69 9.03 -13.57
CA GLU A 153 -11.44 9.15 -12.14
C GLU A 153 -11.26 7.73 -11.57
N VAL A 154 -10.04 7.43 -11.12
CA VAL A 154 -9.71 6.12 -10.55
C VAL A 154 -10.14 6.16 -9.10
N ASP A 155 -11.42 5.88 -8.87
CA ASP A 155 -11.96 5.60 -7.54
C ASP A 155 -11.53 4.19 -7.13
N ILE A 156 -10.78 4.06 -6.03
CA ILE A 156 -10.31 2.80 -5.46
C ILE A 156 -11.06 2.57 -4.15
N ALA A 157 -11.88 1.52 -4.07
CA ALA A 157 -12.70 1.27 -2.89
C ALA A 157 -11.90 0.99 -1.60
N SER A 158 -10.75 0.31 -1.69
CA SER A 158 -9.80 0.16 -0.59
C SER A 158 -8.50 -0.54 -1.01
N ILE A 159 -7.43 -0.26 -0.27
CA ILE A 159 -6.17 -1.00 -0.32
C ILE A 159 -5.98 -1.69 1.03
N SER A 160 -5.62 -2.98 1.01
CA SER A 160 -5.31 -3.73 2.22
C SER A 160 -4.07 -4.59 2.03
N VAL A 161 -3.15 -4.52 2.98
CA VAL A 161 -1.98 -5.39 3.08
C VAL A 161 -2.05 -6.10 4.42
N SER A 162 -1.87 -7.42 4.42
CA SER A 162 -1.86 -8.25 5.63
C SER A 162 -0.58 -9.09 5.71
N ASP A 163 -0.13 -9.31 6.95
CA ASP A 163 0.99 -10.20 7.28
C ASP A 163 2.28 -9.92 6.48
N ALA A 164 2.53 -8.64 6.20
CA ALA A 164 3.69 -8.22 5.42
C ALA A 164 4.96 -8.14 6.28
N ASN A 165 6.10 -8.45 5.66
CA ASN A 165 7.41 -8.47 6.27
C ASN A 165 8.42 -7.81 5.33
N VAL A 166 9.15 -6.82 5.83
CA VAL A 166 10.20 -6.14 5.09
C VAL A 166 11.49 -6.29 5.88
N SER A 167 12.55 -6.76 5.23
CA SER A 167 13.89 -6.80 5.81
C SER A 167 14.82 -5.94 4.98
N TYR A 168 15.69 -5.20 5.66
CA TYR A 168 16.76 -4.41 5.07
C TYR A 168 18.06 -4.79 5.76
N ALA A 169 19.01 -5.31 5.00
CA ALA A 169 20.33 -5.70 5.49
C ALA A 169 21.41 -4.86 4.78
N ASP A 170 22.19 -4.13 5.55
CA ASP A 170 23.30 -3.33 5.03
C ASP A 170 24.64 -3.93 5.45
N ALA A 171 25.34 -4.53 4.48
CA ALA A 171 26.64 -5.16 4.70
C ALA A 171 27.79 -4.15 4.86
N GLN A 172 27.62 -2.87 4.50
CA GLN A 172 28.63 -1.83 4.71
C GLN A 172 28.70 -1.42 6.18
N THR A 173 27.54 -1.26 6.81
CA THR A 173 27.43 -0.88 8.23
C THR A 173 27.28 -2.09 9.16
N GLY A 174 26.89 -3.25 8.63
CA GLY A 174 26.53 -4.44 9.41
C GLY A 174 25.17 -4.29 10.11
N SER A 175 24.35 -3.33 9.69
CA SER A 175 23.05 -3.04 10.29
C SER A 175 21.94 -3.85 9.64
N THR A 176 20.94 -4.25 10.42
CA THR A 176 19.73 -4.88 9.89
C THR A 176 18.51 -4.23 10.48
N TYR A 177 17.54 -3.92 9.63
CA TYR A 177 16.25 -3.36 9.99
C TYR A 177 15.17 -4.33 9.53
N SER A 178 14.17 -4.58 10.36
CA SER A 178 13.04 -5.41 9.99
C SER A 178 11.74 -4.73 10.37
N MET A 179 10.74 -4.89 9.51
CA MET A 179 9.33 -4.63 9.78
C MET A 179 8.60 -5.97 9.62
N THR A 180 7.86 -6.41 10.62
CA THR A 180 7.16 -7.69 10.62
C THR A 180 5.73 -7.51 11.10
N ASN A 181 4.84 -8.44 10.76
CA ASN A 181 3.41 -8.34 11.06
C ASN A 181 2.83 -7.00 10.57
N LEU A 182 3.32 -6.50 9.44
CA LEU A 182 2.84 -5.26 8.85
C LEU A 182 1.44 -5.53 8.32
N SER A 183 0.46 -4.83 8.88
CA SER A 183 -0.86 -4.68 8.30
C SER A 183 -1.13 -3.22 7.98
N PHE A 184 -1.83 -2.98 6.88
CA PHE A 184 -2.15 -1.66 6.38
C PHE A 184 -3.53 -1.70 5.72
N GLY A 185 -4.34 -0.69 6.00
CA GLY A 185 -5.67 -0.54 5.47
C GLY A 185 -5.94 0.89 5.06
N THR A 186 -6.68 1.05 3.96
CA THR A 186 -7.32 2.33 3.60
C THR A 186 -8.82 2.17 3.44
N GLY A 187 -9.53 3.26 3.71
CA GLY A 187 -10.90 3.47 3.22
C GLY A 187 -10.96 3.68 1.71
N GLU A 188 -12.12 4.15 1.23
CA GLU A 188 -12.34 4.54 -0.17
C GLU A 188 -11.42 5.71 -0.52
N ILE A 189 -10.69 5.57 -1.62
CA ILE A 189 -9.76 6.55 -2.16
C ILE A 189 -10.47 7.23 -3.32
N ALA A 190 -11.03 8.39 -3.03
CA ALA A 190 -11.62 9.29 -4.00
C ALA A 190 -11.08 10.71 -3.78
N SER A 191 -10.96 11.48 -4.86
CA SER A 191 -10.50 12.87 -4.79
C SER A 191 -11.43 13.72 -3.92
N ASP A 192 -10.85 14.61 -3.11
CA ASP A 192 -11.58 15.50 -2.20
C ASP A 192 -12.44 14.78 -1.12
N GLU A 193 -12.34 13.46 -0.99
CA GLU A 193 -12.99 12.69 0.07
C GLU A 193 -11.98 12.31 1.19
N PRO A 194 -12.43 12.19 2.45
CA PRO A 194 -11.59 11.70 3.54
C PRO A 194 -11.32 10.19 3.43
N ILE A 195 -10.04 9.82 3.47
CA ILE A 195 -9.53 8.46 3.38
C ILE A 195 -9.03 8.05 4.76
N ASP A 196 -9.72 7.13 5.42
CA ASP A 196 -9.21 6.53 6.65
C ASP A 196 -7.99 5.67 6.35
N LEU A 197 -6.97 5.77 7.18
CA LEU A 197 -5.74 4.99 7.11
C LEU A 197 -5.47 4.35 8.47
N ASP A 198 -5.19 3.05 8.43
CA ASP A 198 -4.66 2.31 9.56
C ASP A 198 -3.41 1.53 9.14
N ALA A 199 -2.43 1.48 10.03
CA ALA A 199 -1.27 0.62 9.87
C ALA A 199 -0.80 0.13 11.23
N GLU A 200 -0.32 -1.09 11.29
CA GLU A 200 0.40 -1.61 12.44
C GLU A 200 1.59 -2.45 11.97
N PHE A 201 2.66 -2.43 12.75
CA PHE A 201 3.80 -3.29 12.49
C PHE A 201 4.67 -3.42 13.74
N ASP A 202 5.36 -4.55 13.83
CA ASP A 202 6.52 -4.70 14.70
C ASP A 202 7.78 -4.28 13.94
N PHE A 203 8.72 -3.61 14.63
CA PHE A 203 10.02 -3.29 14.05
C PHE A 203 11.18 -3.76 14.92
N SER A 204 12.32 -4.01 14.29
CA SER A 204 13.58 -4.28 14.99
C SER A 204 14.78 -3.73 14.24
N VAL A 205 15.79 -3.32 15.00
CA VAL A 205 17.03 -2.72 14.51
C VAL A 205 18.21 -3.37 15.24
N ALA A 206 19.09 -4.02 14.48
CA ALA A 206 20.34 -4.57 14.97
C ALA A 206 21.54 -3.82 14.38
N PRO A 207 22.66 -3.68 15.13
CA PRO A 207 22.92 -4.25 16.46
C PRO A 207 22.34 -3.43 17.63
N GLY A 208 21.64 -2.32 17.35
CA GLY A 208 21.12 -1.40 18.39
C GLY A 208 20.17 -2.06 19.40
N GLY A 209 19.56 -3.19 19.06
CA GLY A 209 18.59 -3.88 19.92
C GLY A 209 17.32 -3.08 20.15
N ILE A 210 17.10 -2.06 19.32
CA ILE A 210 15.90 -1.21 19.36
C ILE A 210 14.82 -1.93 18.58
N GLY A 211 13.62 -1.97 19.12
CA GLY A 211 12.48 -2.53 18.42
C GLY A 211 11.20 -2.21 19.15
N GLY A 212 10.07 -2.69 18.66
CA GLY A 212 8.80 -2.26 19.21
C GLY A 212 7.63 -2.62 18.33
N HIS A 213 6.48 -2.13 18.74
CA HIS A 213 5.23 -2.22 18.00
C HIS A 213 4.73 -0.79 17.77
N LEU A 214 4.26 -0.49 16.55
CA LEU A 214 3.63 0.78 16.21
C LEU A 214 2.24 0.52 15.66
N GLU A 215 1.29 1.34 16.09
CA GLU A 215 -0.01 1.53 15.47
C GLU A 215 -0.07 2.97 14.95
N ILE A 216 -0.60 3.15 13.74
CA ILE A 216 -0.82 4.43 13.08
C ILE A 216 -2.28 4.49 12.69
N ARG A 217 -2.96 5.59 13.03
CA ARG A 217 -4.31 5.89 12.54
C ARG A 217 -4.37 7.34 12.09
N SER A 218 -5.01 7.60 10.97
CA SER A 218 -5.25 8.96 10.49
C SER A 218 -6.40 8.99 9.48
N THR A 219 -6.88 10.19 9.18
CA THR A 219 -7.74 10.43 8.02
C THR A 219 -7.01 11.39 7.09
N ILE A 220 -6.90 11.04 5.81
CA ILE A 220 -6.18 11.80 4.78
C ILE A 220 -7.18 12.39 3.81
N THR A 221 -7.08 13.68 3.49
CA THR A 221 -7.80 14.29 2.37
C THR A 221 -6.78 14.85 1.38
N MET A 222 -7.01 14.64 0.09
CA MET A 222 -6.14 15.11 -0.98
C MET A 222 -6.97 15.83 -2.04
N THR A 223 -6.47 16.96 -2.53
CA THR A 223 -7.07 17.62 -3.70
C THR A 223 -6.85 16.79 -4.97
N GLU A 224 -7.73 16.93 -5.97
CA GLU A 224 -7.67 16.14 -7.23
C GLU A 224 -6.29 16.17 -7.91
N ASP A 225 -5.61 17.32 -7.84
CA ASP A 225 -4.27 17.56 -8.39
C ASP A 225 -3.12 17.24 -7.41
N ALA A 226 -3.42 16.64 -6.26
CA ALA A 226 -2.49 16.28 -5.19
C ALA A 226 -1.62 17.45 -4.70
N THR A 227 -2.09 18.68 -4.88
CA THR A 227 -1.36 19.91 -4.51
C THR A 227 -1.37 20.15 -3.01
N GLN A 228 -2.45 19.73 -2.35
CA GLN A 228 -2.62 19.81 -0.91
C GLN A 228 -3.06 18.47 -0.34
N ILE A 229 -2.28 17.97 0.63
CA ILE A 229 -2.58 16.77 1.40
C ILE A 229 -2.81 17.20 2.84
N SER A 230 -3.98 16.91 3.38
CA SER A 230 -4.32 17.15 4.78
C SER A 230 -4.38 15.80 5.50
N VAL A 231 -3.71 15.70 6.63
CA VAL A 231 -3.75 14.55 7.52
C VAL A 231 -4.35 15.00 8.84
N GLU A 232 -5.55 14.53 9.11
CA GLU A 232 -6.32 14.85 10.30
C GLU A 232 -6.25 13.69 11.29
N GLY A 233 -6.20 14.04 12.58
CA GLY A 233 -6.26 13.05 13.67
C GLY A 233 -5.15 12.00 13.61
N LEU A 234 -3.94 12.36 13.16
CA LEU A 234 -2.80 11.46 13.13
C LEU A 234 -2.45 11.02 14.55
N ASN A 235 -2.70 9.76 14.86
CA ASN A 235 -2.26 9.09 16.06
C ASN A 235 -1.17 8.08 15.69
N VAL A 236 -0.04 8.14 16.40
CA VAL A 236 1.01 7.13 16.33
C VAL A 236 1.29 6.67 17.76
N SER A 237 0.99 5.41 18.04
CA SER A 237 1.11 4.86 19.39
C SER A 237 1.79 3.50 19.36
N GLY A 238 2.22 3.04 20.53
CA GLY A 238 2.74 1.69 20.66
C GLY A 238 3.84 1.58 21.72
N THR A 239 4.76 0.66 21.49
CA THR A 239 5.80 0.31 22.45
C THR A 239 7.19 0.37 21.84
N LEU A 240 8.15 0.84 22.62
CA LEU A 240 9.57 0.87 22.28
C LEU A 240 10.36 0.03 23.28
N ARG A 241 11.25 -0.80 22.76
CA ARG A 241 12.19 -1.66 23.50
C ARG A 241 13.62 -1.26 23.14
N GLY A 242 14.54 -1.44 24.06
CA GLY A 242 15.97 -1.15 23.87
C GLY A 242 16.40 0.30 24.18
N ILE A 243 15.46 1.19 24.53
CA ILE A 243 15.77 2.56 25.00
C ILE A 243 15.92 2.60 26.52
N THR A 244 15.08 1.85 27.24
CA THR A 244 15.16 1.64 28.69
C THR A 244 15.22 0.14 28.99
N GLU A 245 15.39 -0.24 30.26
CA GLU A 245 15.39 -1.67 30.65
C GLU A 245 14.03 -2.33 30.42
N GLU A 246 12.95 -1.56 30.51
CA GLU A 246 11.57 -2.03 30.29
C GLU A 246 11.01 -1.51 28.96
N SER A 247 9.91 -2.11 28.51
CA SER A 247 9.19 -1.59 27.36
C SER A 247 8.58 -0.24 27.70
N THR A 248 8.77 0.75 26.83
CA THR A 248 8.26 2.11 26.99
C THR A 248 7.08 2.32 26.06
N GLU A 249 5.91 2.57 26.64
CA GLU A 249 4.76 3.04 25.86
C GLU A 249 4.97 4.49 25.42
N PHE A 250 4.54 4.78 24.20
CA PHE A 250 4.48 6.13 23.69
C PHE A 250 3.19 6.35 22.91
N ASN A 251 2.78 7.60 22.83
CA ASN A 251 1.65 8.04 22.04
C ASN A 251 1.94 9.45 21.52
N PHE A 252 1.70 9.64 20.24
CA PHE A 252 1.87 10.89 19.51
C PHE A 252 0.55 11.21 18.84
N ASP A 253 0.00 12.39 19.11
CA ASP A 253 -1.21 12.90 18.46
C ASP A 253 -0.89 14.21 17.75
N SER A 254 -1.33 14.31 16.50
CA SER A 254 -1.32 15.55 15.73
C SER A 254 -2.72 15.82 15.20
N ARG A 255 -3.25 17.00 15.49
CA ARG A 255 -4.64 17.36 15.13
C ARG A 255 -4.78 17.66 13.64
N ALA A 256 -3.80 18.33 13.07
CA ALA A 256 -3.79 18.72 11.67
C ALA A 256 -2.35 18.82 11.18
N LEU A 257 -2.06 18.05 10.13
CA LEU A 257 -0.85 18.15 9.34
C LEU A 257 -1.25 18.49 7.91
N GLN A 258 -0.57 19.46 7.31
CA GLN A 258 -0.80 19.84 5.91
C GLN A 258 0.52 19.76 5.15
N ILE A 259 0.47 19.13 3.98
CA ILE A 259 1.57 19.06 3.03
C ILE A 259 1.13 19.81 1.78
N ASN A 260 1.88 20.84 1.41
CA ASN A 260 1.74 21.50 0.13
C ASN A 260 2.84 20.98 -0.79
N THR A 261 2.46 20.30 -1.87
CA THR A 261 3.41 19.66 -2.80
C THR A 261 4.03 20.66 -3.77
N THR A 262 3.31 21.72 -4.12
CA THR A 262 3.80 22.82 -4.97
C THR A 262 4.85 23.67 -4.25
N GLU A 263 4.57 24.05 -3.00
CA GLU A 263 5.48 24.85 -2.17
C GLU A 263 6.54 24.00 -1.44
N GLN A 264 6.44 22.67 -1.55
CA GLN A 264 7.27 21.71 -0.85
C GLN A 264 7.37 22.01 0.65
N ARG A 265 6.21 22.26 1.28
CA ARG A 265 6.09 22.74 2.66
C ARG A 265 5.23 21.79 3.48
N VAL A 266 5.65 21.53 4.72
CA VAL A 266 4.84 20.84 5.72
C VAL A 266 4.49 21.82 6.84
N SER A 267 3.23 21.80 7.26
CA SER A 267 2.74 22.45 8.46
C SER A 267 2.22 21.37 9.40
N LEU A 268 2.94 21.10 10.48
CA LEU A 268 2.45 20.28 11.58
C LEU A 268 1.96 21.28 12.63
N GLY A 269 0.67 21.24 12.98
CA GLY A 269 0.14 22.08 14.06
C GLY A 269 0.72 21.71 15.43
N GLU A 270 0.00 22.06 16.49
CA GLU A 270 0.35 21.58 17.84
C GLU A 270 0.22 20.05 17.90
N MET A 271 1.26 19.42 18.46
CA MET A 271 1.35 17.97 18.63
C MET A 271 1.42 17.66 20.11
N ASP A 272 0.71 16.62 20.53
CA ASP A 272 0.76 16.07 21.88
C ASP A 272 1.59 14.80 21.89
N ILE A 273 2.53 14.69 22.81
CA ILE A 273 3.46 13.57 22.93
C ILE A 273 3.40 13.05 24.36
N SER A 274 3.09 11.78 24.52
CA SER A 274 3.15 11.09 25.80
C SER A 274 4.16 9.95 25.74
N VAL A 275 5.15 9.96 26.61
CA VAL A 275 6.21 8.93 26.68
C VAL A 275 6.78 8.87 28.08
N LEU A 276 7.06 7.68 28.61
CA LEU A 276 7.58 7.49 29.98
C LEU A 276 6.75 8.20 31.07
N GLY A 277 5.42 8.28 30.88
CA GLY A 277 4.51 8.99 31.79
C GLY A 277 4.64 10.52 31.77
N MET A 278 5.45 11.09 30.88
CA MET A 278 5.54 12.53 30.64
C MET A 278 4.63 12.93 29.49
N SER A 279 3.89 14.02 29.66
CA SER A 279 3.13 14.66 28.58
C SER A 279 3.85 15.94 28.14
N MET A 280 4.06 16.07 26.85
CA MET A 280 4.72 17.19 26.20
C MET A 280 3.83 17.70 25.07
N SER A 281 3.86 18.99 24.80
CA SER A 281 3.34 19.54 23.56
C SER A 281 4.46 20.18 22.75
N ALA A 282 4.41 20.00 21.44
CA ALA A 282 5.36 20.56 20.49
C ALA A 282 4.61 21.39 19.46
N ASP A 283 5.01 22.65 19.30
CA ASP A 283 4.54 23.52 18.22
C ASP A 283 5.66 23.64 17.19
N ILE A 284 5.50 22.97 16.04
CA ILE A 284 6.50 22.94 14.98
C ILE A 284 6.22 24.05 13.97
N GLU A 285 7.19 24.95 13.78
CA GLU A 285 7.11 25.95 12.72
C GLU A 285 7.04 25.26 11.35
N PRO A 286 6.14 25.68 10.44
CA PRO A 286 6.04 25.04 9.15
C PRO A 286 7.37 25.18 8.38
N PHE A 287 7.83 24.07 7.81
CA PHE A 287 9.16 23.97 7.19
C PHE A 287 9.07 23.40 5.78
N SER A 288 10.12 23.64 4.99
CA SER A 288 10.21 23.06 3.65
C SER A 288 10.94 21.73 3.69
N TYR A 289 10.46 20.77 2.91
CA TYR A 289 11.17 19.54 2.61
C TYR A 289 11.97 19.62 1.29
N ALA A 290 12.01 20.80 0.68
CA ALA A 290 12.93 21.10 -0.42
C ALA A 290 14.37 21.18 0.13
N GLY A 291 15.16 20.12 -0.10
CA GLY A 291 16.56 20.08 0.33
C GLY A 291 16.74 19.63 1.78
N ALA A 292 17.63 20.29 2.53
CA ALA A 292 17.99 19.87 3.88
C ALA A 292 16.89 20.25 4.90
N VAL A 293 16.19 19.24 5.40
CA VAL A 293 15.08 19.38 6.36
C VAL A 293 15.61 19.84 7.72
N GLN A 294 15.19 21.04 8.16
CA GLN A 294 15.57 21.64 9.46
C GLN A 294 14.37 22.29 10.17
N PRO A 295 13.41 21.49 10.68
CA PRO A 295 12.28 22.01 11.44
C PRO A 295 12.73 22.71 12.72
N LYS A 296 12.00 23.76 13.10
CA LYS A 296 12.12 24.41 14.41
C LYS A 296 10.87 24.14 15.21
N ALA A 297 11.02 23.89 16.50
CA ALA A 297 9.90 23.60 17.38
C ALA A 297 10.06 24.27 18.74
N GLU A 298 8.95 24.76 19.30
CA GLU A 298 8.86 25.08 20.72
C GLU A 298 8.31 23.86 21.46
N LEU A 299 9.10 23.27 22.36
CA LEU A 299 8.69 22.13 23.17
C LEU A 299 8.28 22.61 24.56
N ARG A 300 7.09 22.21 24.99
CA ARG A 300 6.55 22.44 26.34
C ARG A 300 6.37 21.11 27.03
N VAL A 301 6.84 21.01 28.27
CA VAL A 301 6.67 19.81 29.10
C VAL A 301 5.71 20.17 30.21
N ALA A 302 4.66 19.35 30.42
CA ALA A 302 3.72 19.58 31.50
C ALA A 302 4.44 19.59 32.86
N GLU A 303 3.95 20.39 33.83
CA GLU A 303 4.53 20.44 35.17
C GLU A 303 4.51 19.05 35.82
N PHE A 304 5.70 18.52 36.10
CA PHE A 304 5.87 17.26 36.81
C PHE A 304 5.64 17.47 38.32
N SER A 305 4.80 16.64 38.93
CA SER A 305 4.74 16.50 40.39
C SER A 305 5.30 15.14 40.76
N LEU A 306 6.55 15.11 41.22
CA LEU A 306 7.11 13.95 41.91
C LEU A 306 6.29 13.76 43.20
N LYS A 307 5.43 12.73 43.24
CA LYS A 307 4.88 12.21 44.50
C LYS A 307 5.71 11.05 45.00
#